data_AF-A0A369NX44-F1
#
_entry.id   AF-A0A369NX44-F1
#
_cell.length_a   1.000
_cell.length_b   1.000
_cell.length_c   1.000
_cell.angle_alpha   90.00
_cell.angle_beta   90.00
_cell.angle_gamma   90.00
#
_symmetry.space_group_name_H-M   'P 1'
#
loop_
_entity.id
_entity.type
_entity.pdbx_description
1 polymer ?
#
loop_
_entity_poly.entity_id
_entity_poly.type
_entity_poly.pdbx_seq_one_letter_code
_entity_poly.pdbx_strand_id
1 'polypeptide(L)'
;MSDVWGESLPILYGRSVATGELVHVDDAPNGKACGCVCPDPGCGQPLVARNNGKKKIHHFAHIGGTCAWSAEYLLAELALEVIRERGRVWFPELAYEALGTHLPEKVSEGMELPVCCAEKIEVEGRKAPAIALGIRTSRGNARYVFVPELVHVLDGEQIASLRKECRGIVRIGLRSLMRSMKTLEGKHYDREELAVRIQSKEVMEELLSGRRQRHLEWAWNAKAKELGDRAWALYAQRKKEERQKADAEKERKAVIDQARREKVRLAAAKRAEKERAQLAQATKATAEREAAREAWEEAHPVQGRSIRDEARRQKALSDMDRAREIMAPIVDDARRPARGLGGKRWYRCEKCGKVGPADEFAVGDVGGVWNRGVCLECAG
;
A
#
# COMPACT_ATOMS: atom_id res chain seq x y z
N MET A 1 -4.62 -11.78 29.16
CA MET A 1 -4.09 -11.66 30.53
C MET A 1 -3.83 -10.19 30.77
N SER A 2 -4.80 -9.53 31.40
CA SER A 2 -4.77 -8.11 31.68
C SER A 2 -3.63 -7.80 32.65
N ASP A 3 -2.63 -7.07 32.17
CA ASP A 3 -1.57 -6.46 32.97
C ASP A 3 -2.20 -5.34 33.84
N VAL A 4 -2.99 -5.72 34.85
CA VAL A 4 -3.63 -4.81 35.81
C VAL A 4 -2.59 -4.35 36.82
N TRP A 5 -1.68 -3.49 36.37
CA TRP A 5 -0.74 -2.76 37.21
C TRP A 5 -1.28 -1.37 37.57
N GLY A 6 -2.62 -1.23 37.56
CA GLY A 6 -3.35 -0.05 38.05
C GLY A 6 -3.74 -0.16 39.53
N GLU A 7 -3.42 -1.26 40.21
CA GLU A 7 -3.51 -1.35 41.66
C GLU A 7 -2.25 -0.74 42.29
N SER A 8 -2.50 0.29 43.11
CA SER A 8 -1.53 1.21 43.72
C SER A 8 -0.17 0.57 44.03
N LEU A 9 0.88 1.11 43.41
CA LEU A 9 2.24 0.83 43.87
C LEU A 9 2.35 1.16 45.37
N PRO A 10 3.13 0.37 46.13
CA PRO A 10 3.43 0.68 47.52
C PRO A 10 4.09 2.05 47.59
N ILE A 11 3.59 2.91 48.47
CA ILE A 11 4.14 4.24 48.69
C ILE A 11 5.32 4.08 49.65
N LEU A 12 6.53 4.37 49.20
CA LEU A 12 7.72 4.20 50.05
C LEU A 12 8.15 5.48 50.73
N TYR A 13 7.74 6.62 50.19
CA TYR A 13 8.08 7.93 50.75
C TYR A 13 6.80 8.69 51.08
N GLY A 14 6.75 9.22 52.29
CA GLY A 14 5.73 10.15 52.73
C GLY A 14 6.32 11.55 52.83
N ARG A 15 5.49 12.59 52.66
CA ARG A 15 5.91 13.96 52.94
C ARG A 15 5.71 14.27 54.42
N SER A 16 6.78 14.62 55.13
CA SER A 16 6.71 15.04 56.53
C SER A 16 5.89 16.33 56.65
N VAL A 17 4.89 16.36 57.53
CA VAL A 17 4.11 17.57 57.80
C VAL A 17 4.96 18.63 58.52
N ALA A 18 5.98 18.21 59.27
CA ALA A 18 6.84 19.11 60.03
C ALA A 18 7.92 19.79 59.18
N THR A 19 8.57 19.03 58.30
CA THR A 19 9.71 19.52 57.50
C THR A 19 9.35 19.80 56.04
N GLY A 20 8.26 19.20 55.53
CA GLY A 20 7.89 19.25 54.12
C GLY A 20 8.74 18.35 53.21
N GLU A 21 9.72 17.64 53.75
CA GLU A 21 10.65 16.77 53.01
C GLU A 21 10.06 15.36 52.81
N LEU A 22 10.59 14.64 51.81
CA LEU A 22 10.28 13.23 51.59
C LEU A 22 11.04 12.38 52.62
N VAL A 23 10.31 11.50 53.30
CA VAL A 23 10.84 10.59 54.32
C VAL A 23 10.57 9.17 53.86
N HIS A 24 11.61 8.33 53.81
CA HIS A 24 11.47 6.92 53.50
C HIS A 24 10.73 6.20 54.63
N VAL A 25 9.97 5.15 54.29
CA VAL A 25 9.14 4.42 55.26
C VAL A 25 9.98 3.76 56.36
N ASP A 26 11.23 3.41 56.09
CA ASP A 26 12.14 2.83 57.09
C ASP A 26 12.64 3.86 58.10
N ASP A 27 12.67 5.14 57.70
CA ASP A 27 13.12 6.24 58.56
C ASP A 27 11.96 6.88 59.35
N ALA A 28 10.72 6.49 59.05
CA ALA A 28 9.53 7.02 59.69
C ALA A 28 9.12 6.22 60.94
N PRO A 29 8.63 6.88 62.01
CA PRO A 29 8.00 6.17 63.13
C PRO A 29 6.83 5.29 62.68
N ASN A 30 6.70 4.09 63.24
CA ASN A 30 5.63 3.15 62.87
C ASN A 30 4.22 3.73 63.12
N GLY A 31 3.29 3.39 62.23
CA GLY A 31 1.87 3.69 62.38
C GLY A 31 1.53 5.14 62.05
N LYS A 32 0.51 5.68 62.73
CA LYS A 32 0.07 7.07 62.57
C LYS A 32 1.06 8.08 63.16
N ALA A 33 2.00 7.62 63.97
CA ALA A 33 3.06 8.45 64.54
C ALA A 33 4.07 8.95 63.49
N CYS A 34 4.04 8.42 62.26
CA CYS A 34 4.91 8.88 61.18
C CYS A 34 4.75 10.36 60.83
N GLY A 35 3.59 10.97 61.09
CA GLY A 35 3.34 12.38 60.78
C GLY A 35 3.47 12.73 59.29
N CYS A 36 3.30 11.74 58.40
CA CYS A 36 3.49 11.89 56.96
C CYS A 36 2.15 12.02 56.22
N VAL A 37 2.16 12.74 55.09
CA VAL A 37 1.06 12.85 54.13
C VAL A 37 1.47 12.36 52.74
N CYS A 38 0.48 12.07 51.89
CA CYS A 38 0.70 11.66 50.50
C CYS A 38 1.53 12.71 49.74
N PRO A 39 2.59 12.32 49.00
CA PRO A 39 3.39 13.26 48.21
C PRO A 39 2.61 13.98 47.11
N ASP A 40 1.56 13.34 46.57
CA ASP A 40 0.64 13.96 45.60
C ASP A 40 -0.17 15.09 46.29
N PRO A 41 0.04 16.37 45.91
CA PRO A 41 -0.68 17.51 46.49
C PRO A 41 -2.18 17.45 46.24
N GLY A 42 -2.62 16.79 45.16
CA GLY A 42 -4.04 16.59 44.86
C GLY A 42 -4.71 15.54 45.77
N CYS A 43 -3.91 14.75 46.50
CA CYS A 43 -4.38 13.82 47.50
C CYS A 43 -4.18 14.38 48.92
N GLY A 44 -2.93 14.67 49.30
CA GLY A 44 -2.57 15.29 50.59
C GLY A 44 -3.03 14.53 51.85
N GLN A 45 -3.57 13.31 51.70
CA GLN A 45 -4.15 12.57 52.80
C GLN A 45 -3.09 12.05 53.77
N PRO A 46 -3.38 11.97 55.08
CA PRO A 46 -2.47 11.38 56.06
C PRO A 46 -2.17 9.91 55.75
N LEU A 47 -0.92 9.53 56.00
CA LEU A 47 -0.40 8.20 55.80
C LEU A 47 -0.20 7.46 57.13
N VAL A 48 -0.10 6.14 57.03
CA VAL A 48 0.26 5.23 58.13
C VAL A 48 1.48 4.44 57.69
N ALA A 49 2.59 4.55 58.43
CA ALA A 49 3.78 3.74 58.17
C ALA A 49 3.56 2.29 58.60
N ARG A 50 3.69 1.35 57.67
CA ARG A 50 3.61 -0.10 57.93
C ARG A 50 4.99 -0.73 57.79
N ASN A 51 5.89 -0.40 58.72
CA ASN A 51 7.32 -0.78 58.69
C ASN A 51 7.76 -1.71 59.84
N ASN A 52 6.83 -2.31 60.60
CA ASN A 52 7.13 -3.32 61.64
C ASN A 52 6.76 -4.75 61.21
N GLY A 53 6.28 -4.92 59.98
CA GLY A 53 5.82 -6.22 59.47
C GLY A 53 6.96 -7.01 58.83
N LYS A 54 7.06 -8.31 59.13
CA LYS A 54 8.06 -9.22 58.52
C LYS A 54 7.57 -9.95 57.26
N LYS A 55 6.29 -9.78 56.90
CA LYS A 55 5.62 -10.55 55.82
C LYS A 55 5.35 -9.75 54.55
N LYS A 56 5.26 -8.42 54.67
CA LYS A 56 5.01 -7.49 53.56
C LYS A 56 6.12 -6.47 53.57
N ILE A 57 6.44 -5.93 52.41
CA ILE A 57 7.39 -4.82 52.33
C ILE A 57 6.93 -3.65 53.19
N HIS A 58 7.89 -2.87 53.67
CA HIS A 58 7.60 -1.64 54.36
C HIS A 58 6.99 -0.64 53.36
N HIS A 59 5.85 -0.05 53.72
CA HIS A 59 5.16 0.92 52.89
C HIS A 59 4.30 1.84 53.75
N PHE A 60 3.98 3.00 53.20
CA PHE A 60 2.92 3.86 53.67
C PHE A 60 1.58 3.43 53.09
N ALA A 61 0.55 3.50 53.92
CA ALA A 61 -0.84 3.30 53.51
C ALA A 61 -1.67 4.54 53.81
N HIS A 62 -2.59 4.91 52.92
CA HIS A 62 -3.59 5.92 53.21
C HIS A 62 -4.48 5.48 54.37
N ILE A 63 -4.88 6.42 55.21
CA ILE A 63 -5.89 6.15 56.25
C ILE A 63 -7.26 5.82 55.63
N GLY A 64 -7.57 6.36 54.45
CA GLY A 64 -8.76 6.00 53.68
C GLY A 64 -8.61 6.33 52.19
N GLY A 65 -8.94 5.37 51.32
CA GLY A 65 -8.85 5.51 49.86
C GLY A 65 -7.53 5.02 49.25
N THR A 66 -7.38 5.19 47.94
CA THR A 66 -6.16 4.91 47.18
C THR A 66 -5.81 6.13 46.31
N CYS A 67 -4.51 6.37 46.09
CA CYS A 67 -4.04 7.44 45.22
C CYS A 67 -3.26 6.87 44.04
N ALA A 68 -3.81 7.02 42.83
CA ALA A 68 -3.22 6.53 41.58
C ALA A 68 -2.00 7.35 41.12
N TRP A 69 -1.84 8.58 41.62
CA TRP A 69 -0.79 9.52 41.18
C TRP A 69 0.40 9.62 42.14
N SER A 70 0.26 9.07 43.35
CA SER A 70 1.27 9.11 44.42
C SER A 70 2.65 8.66 43.94
N ALA A 71 2.73 7.53 43.24
CA ALA A 71 3.99 6.97 42.76
C ALA A 71 4.66 7.83 41.67
N GLU A 72 3.90 8.35 40.69
CA GLU A 72 4.48 9.20 39.64
C GLU A 72 4.93 10.55 40.18
N TYR A 73 4.16 11.14 41.10
CA TYR A 73 4.54 12.38 41.75
C TYR A 73 5.84 12.21 42.54
N LEU A 74 5.92 11.13 43.33
CA LEU A 74 7.12 10.75 44.07
C LEU A 74 8.32 10.55 43.14
N LEU A 75 8.17 9.78 42.06
CA LEU A 75 9.26 9.50 41.12
C LEU A 75 9.76 10.77 40.43
N ALA A 76 8.88 11.75 40.18
CA ALA A 76 9.29 13.06 39.68
C ALA A 76 10.10 13.87 40.70
N GLU A 77 9.72 13.83 41.98
CA GLU A 77 10.50 14.51 43.03
C GLU A 77 11.84 13.84 43.28
N LEU A 78 11.88 12.51 43.31
CA LEU A 78 13.12 11.75 43.45
C LEU A 78 14.06 11.99 42.26
N ALA A 79 13.54 12.02 41.03
CA ALA A 79 14.32 12.37 39.86
C ALA A 79 14.88 13.80 39.96
N LEU A 80 14.09 14.76 40.43
CA LEU A 80 14.55 16.14 40.63
C LEU A 80 15.66 16.22 41.68
N GLU A 81 15.51 15.52 42.82
CA GLU A 81 16.52 15.43 43.86
C GLU A 81 17.84 14.89 43.29
N VAL A 82 17.80 13.75 42.61
CA VAL A 82 18.98 13.12 41.99
C VAL A 82 19.64 14.04 40.96
N ILE A 83 18.85 14.75 40.14
CA ILE A 83 19.40 15.71 39.16
C ILE A 83 20.12 16.85 39.87
N ARG A 84 19.56 17.38 40.95
CA ARG A 84 20.13 18.51 41.71
C ARG A 84 21.43 18.12 42.41
N GLU A 85 21.46 16.92 43.00
CA GLU A 85 22.67 16.39 43.65
C GLU A 85 23.79 16.09 42.67
N ARG A 86 23.45 15.46 41.53
CA ARG A 86 24.45 15.08 40.52
C ARG A 86 24.93 16.26 39.69
N GLY A 87 24.08 17.27 39.48
CA GLY A 87 24.35 18.42 38.62
C GLY A 87 24.57 18.06 37.14
N ARG A 88 24.27 16.82 36.74
CA ARG A 88 24.41 16.31 35.36
C ARG A 88 23.34 15.26 35.08
N VAL A 89 22.96 15.14 33.82
CA VAL A 89 21.96 14.15 33.38
C VAL A 89 22.30 13.59 32.00
N TRP A 90 21.98 12.32 31.79
CA TRP A 90 22.08 11.66 30.50
C TRP A 90 20.96 12.08 29.55
N PHE A 91 21.34 12.38 28.31
CA PHE A 91 20.45 12.62 27.19
C PHE A 91 20.55 11.47 26.19
N PRO A 92 19.41 10.96 25.69
CA PRO A 92 19.42 9.83 24.76
C PRO A 92 19.96 10.21 23.39
N GLU A 93 20.35 9.19 22.62
CA GLU A 93 20.75 9.33 21.21
C GLU A 93 19.71 10.16 20.45
N LEU A 94 20.19 11.11 19.64
CA LEU A 94 19.33 11.94 18.82
C LEU A 94 19.38 11.44 17.38
N ALA A 95 18.22 11.13 16.83
CA ALA A 95 18.04 10.75 15.44
C ALA A 95 16.76 11.36 14.86
N TYR A 96 16.64 11.40 13.53
CA TYR A 96 15.41 11.72 12.83
C TYR A 96 15.11 10.67 11.76
N GLU A 97 13.84 10.54 11.36
CA GLU A 97 13.45 9.57 10.33
C GLU A 97 13.82 10.09 8.93
N ALA A 98 14.71 9.39 8.23
CA ALA A 98 15.08 9.71 6.86
C ALA A 98 14.10 9.07 5.87
N LEU A 99 13.26 9.91 5.25
CA LEU A 99 12.20 9.47 4.34
C LEU A 99 12.76 8.77 3.09
N GLY A 100 12.17 7.61 2.78
CA GLY A 100 12.57 6.76 1.67
C GLY A 100 13.55 5.64 2.03
N THR A 101 14.07 5.60 3.26
CA THR A 101 14.93 4.51 3.75
C THR A 101 14.30 3.69 4.87
N HIS A 102 13.27 4.21 5.53
CA HIS A 102 12.68 3.66 6.76
C HIS A 102 13.70 3.47 7.91
N LEU A 103 14.88 4.07 7.80
CA LEU A 103 15.94 4.00 8.81
C LEU A 103 16.11 5.37 9.48
N PRO A 104 16.33 5.40 10.81
CA PRO A 104 16.67 6.63 11.51
C PRO A 104 18.08 7.08 11.11
N GLU A 105 18.22 8.37 10.79
CA GLU A 105 19.52 9.00 10.57
C GLU A 105 20.01 9.61 11.89
N LYS A 106 21.14 9.09 12.38
CA LYS A 106 21.70 9.50 13.65
C LYS A 106 22.31 10.90 13.55
N VAL A 107 21.90 11.78 14.47
CA VAL A 107 22.39 13.15 14.61
C VAL A 107 23.50 13.22 15.65
N SER A 108 23.33 12.56 16.79
CA SER A 108 24.35 12.50 17.85
C SER A 108 24.18 11.27 18.72
N GLU A 109 25.29 10.75 19.22
CA GLU A 109 25.29 9.76 20.31
C GLU A 109 24.62 10.29 21.57
N GLY A 110 24.16 9.38 22.43
CA GLY A 110 23.74 9.73 23.78
C GLY A 110 24.91 10.33 24.57
N MET A 111 24.62 11.29 25.44
CA MET A 111 25.66 12.01 26.18
C MET A 111 25.17 12.53 27.52
N GLU A 112 26.08 12.67 28.48
CA GLU A 112 25.81 13.32 29.75
C GLU A 112 26.12 14.82 29.68
N LEU A 113 25.17 15.65 30.10
CA LEU A 113 25.29 17.12 30.06
C LEU A 113 25.18 17.74 31.45
N PRO A 114 25.95 18.81 31.74
CA PRO A 114 25.85 19.54 33.00
C PRO A 114 24.55 20.36 33.07
N VAL A 115 23.89 20.28 34.21
CA VAL A 115 22.63 20.96 34.51
C VAL A 115 22.93 22.23 35.29
N CYS A 116 22.49 23.39 34.77
CA CYS A 116 22.64 24.68 35.44
C CYS A 116 21.56 24.93 36.48
N CYS A 117 20.33 24.56 36.15
CA CYS A 117 19.18 24.64 37.05
C CYS A 117 18.20 23.52 36.72
N ALA A 118 17.51 23.04 37.74
CA ALA A 118 16.45 22.05 37.65
C ALA A 118 15.29 22.50 38.52
N GLU A 119 14.10 22.54 37.94
CA GLU A 119 12.88 22.95 38.64
C GLU A 119 11.72 22.03 38.28
N LYS A 120 10.80 21.90 39.23
CA LYS A 120 9.53 21.21 39.03
C LYS A 120 8.59 22.14 38.23
N ILE A 121 7.94 21.61 37.21
CA ILE A 121 6.92 22.31 36.43
C ILE A 121 5.62 21.53 36.40
N GLU A 122 4.50 22.24 36.40
CA GLU A 122 3.19 21.66 36.22
C GLU A 122 2.91 21.47 34.72
N VAL A 123 2.21 20.39 34.39
CA VAL A 123 1.80 20.09 33.01
C VAL A 123 0.28 20.06 33.00
N GLU A 124 -0.33 20.88 32.15
CA GLU A 124 -1.78 20.96 32.03
C GLU A 124 -2.39 19.58 31.73
N GLY A 125 -3.47 19.24 32.44
CA GLY A 125 -4.12 17.93 32.33
C GLY A 125 -3.37 16.77 32.99
N ARG A 126 -2.23 17.01 33.65
CA ARG A 126 -1.45 15.99 34.37
C ARG A 126 -1.28 16.38 35.84
N LYS A 127 -1.52 15.43 36.76
CA LYS A 127 -1.29 15.68 38.21
C LYS A 127 0.17 15.54 38.61
N ALA A 128 0.88 14.58 38.02
CA ALA A 128 2.32 14.41 38.26
C ALA A 128 3.12 15.48 37.49
N PRO A 129 4.11 16.12 38.14
CA PRO A 129 4.86 17.20 37.54
C PRO A 129 5.90 16.68 36.55
N ALA A 130 6.39 17.59 35.70
CA ALA A 130 7.58 17.39 34.90
C ALA A 130 8.76 18.16 35.50
N ILE A 131 9.96 17.91 34.97
CA ILE A 131 11.20 18.51 35.44
C ILE A 131 11.79 19.34 34.32
N ALA A 132 11.86 20.66 34.49
CA ALA A 132 12.53 21.54 33.54
C ALA A 132 14.00 21.70 33.92
N LEU A 133 14.87 21.50 32.93
CA LEU A 133 16.33 21.60 33.05
C LEU A 133 16.86 22.73 32.19
N GLY A 134 17.70 23.58 32.75
CA GLY A 134 18.50 24.55 32.02
C GLY A 134 19.90 24.01 31.75
N ILE A 135 20.30 23.94 30.47
CA ILE A 135 21.62 23.51 30.02
C ILE A 135 22.36 24.70 29.38
N ARG A 136 23.56 25.03 29.90
CA ARG A 136 24.44 26.03 29.27
C ARG A 136 24.91 25.50 27.93
N THR A 137 24.66 26.22 26.86
CA THR A 137 25.25 25.95 25.55
C THR A 137 26.06 27.15 25.09
N SER A 138 26.89 26.99 24.06
CA SER A 138 27.59 28.10 23.41
C SER A 138 26.64 29.17 22.85
N ARG A 139 25.37 28.82 22.62
CA ARG A 139 24.31 29.70 22.11
C ARG A 139 23.37 30.22 23.20
N GLY A 140 23.78 30.15 24.47
CA GLY A 140 22.97 30.53 25.62
C GLY A 140 22.34 29.35 26.36
N ASN A 141 21.37 29.62 27.21
CA ASN A 141 20.72 28.59 28.03
C ASN A 141 19.63 27.87 27.23
N ALA A 142 19.69 26.54 27.18
CA ALA A 142 18.70 25.71 26.52
C ALA A 142 17.82 25.02 27.58
N ARG A 143 16.50 25.15 27.44
CA ARG A 143 15.53 24.49 28.31
C ARG A 143 15.15 23.12 27.75
N TYR A 144 15.20 22.08 28.58
CA TYR A 144 14.75 20.73 28.29
C TYR A 144 13.75 20.29 29.35
N VAL A 145 12.84 19.39 29.01
CA VAL A 145 11.84 18.88 29.96
C VAL A 145 11.96 17.37 30.08
N PHE A 146 12.10 16.86 31.29
CA PHE A 146 12.11 15.44 31.61
C PHE A 146 10.78 15.07 32.24
N VAL A 147 10.12 14.04 31.71
CA VAL A 147 8.80 13.60 32.18
C VAL A 147 8.84 12.13 32.60
N PRO A 148 8.67 11.83 33.89
CA PRO A 148 8.50 10.46 34.37
C PRO A 148 7.17 9.87 33.92
N GLU A 149 7.22 8.76 33.19
CA GLU A 149 6.04 8.05 32.68
C GLU A 149 6.00 6.63 33.24
N LEU A 150 5.01 6.35 34.08
CA LEU A 150 4.80 5.05 34.70
C LEU A 150 3.43 4.49 34.32
N VAL A 151 2.38 5.15 34.76
CA VAL A 151 1.00 4.83 34.41
C VAL A 151 0.53 5.77 33.30
N HIS A 152 0.83 7.06 33.43
CA HIS A 152 0.32 8.12 32.57
C HIS A 152 1.39 8.63 31.61
N VAL A 153 1.11 8.50 30.32
CA VAL A 153 1.98 8.91 29.20
C VAL A 153 1.57 10.32 28.75
N LEU A 154 2.52 11.11 28.27
CA LEU A 154 2.23 12.40 27.66
C LEU A 154 1.40 12.23 26.39
N ASP A 155 0.29 12.95 26.31
CA ASP A 155 -0.52 13.06 25.09
C ASP A 155 0.04 14.10 24.10
N GLY A 156 -0.57 14.16 22.92
CA GLY A 156 -0.14 15.08 21.86
C GLY A 156 -0.34 16.56 22.19
N GLU A 157 -1.35 16.91 22.98
CA GLU A 157 -1.65 18.29 23.36
C GLU A 157 -0.64 18.79 24.40
N GLN A 158 -0.33 17.95 25.39
CA GLN A 158 0.71 18.19 26.40
C GLN A 158 2.08 18.38 25.75
N ILE A 159 2.46 17.52 24.80
CA ILE A 159 3.71 17.67 24.03
C ILE A 159 3.70 18.97 23.24
N ALA A 160 2.57 19.30 22.59
CA ALA A 160 2.43 20.51 21.79
C ALA A 160 2.46 21.80 22.63
N SER A 161 2.03 21.75 23.89
CA SER A 161 2.14 22.84 24.85
C SER A 161 3.60 23.00 25.30
N LEU A 162 4.22 21.93 25.81
CA LEU A 162 5.59 21.94 26.34
C LEU A 162 6.64 22.35 25.30
N ARG A 163 6.49 21.94 24.03
CA ARG A 163 7.46 22.25 22.97
C ARG A 163 7.58 23.76 22.66
N LYS A 164 6.62 24.59 23.08
CA LYS A 164 6.68 26.05 22.89
C LYS A 164 7.80 26.69 23.70
N GLU A 165 8.16 26.08 24.82
CA GLU A 165 9.06 26.67 25.82
C GLU A 165 10.37 25.88 25.99
N CYS A 166 10.55 24.77 25.29
CA CYS A 166 11.74 23.92 25.41
C CYS A 166 12.34 23.51 24.06
N ARG A 167 13.58 23.03 24.07
CA ARG A 167 14.28 22.47 22.91
C ARG A 167 14.06 20.98 22.75
N GLY A 168 13.64 20.29 23.80
CA GLY A 168 13.40 18.86 23.77
C GLY A 168 12.70 18.37 25.03
N ILE A 169 11.95 17.29 24.85
CA ILE A 169 11.19 16.59 25.87
C ILE A 169 11.70 15.16 25.91
N VAL A 170 12.20 14.74 27.07
CA VAL A 170 12.72 13.40 27.33
C VAL A 170 11.73 12.68 28.25
N ARG A 171 11.33 11.48 27.87
CA ARG A 171 10.54 10.56 28.70
C ARG A 171 11.48 9.75 29.56
N ILE A 172 11.21 9.71 30.86
CA ILE A 172 11.79 8.72 31.77
C ILE A 172 10.80 7.56 31.82
N GLY A 173 11.05 6.55 31.00
CA GLY A 173 10.20 5.37 30.79
C GLY A 173 10.26 4.40 31.96
N LEU A 174 9.63 4.75 33.07
CA LEU A 174 9.56 3.92 34.26
C LEU A 174 8.77 2.65 34.01
N ARG A 175 7.70 2.73 33.19
CA ARG A 175 6.95 1.54 32.73
C ARG A 175 7.82 0.54 31.98
N SER A 176 8.65 1.04 31.04
CA SER A 176 9.53 0.17 30.25
C SER A 176 10.65 -0.40 31.11
N LEU A 177 11.16 0.38 32.06
CA LEU A 177 12.13 -0.09 33.05
C LEU A 177 11.56 -1.24 33.90
N MET A 178 10.37 -1.08 34.48
CA MET A 178 9.74 -2.14 35.27
C MET A 178 9.58 -3.44 34.48
N ARG A 179 9.14 -3.33 33.22
CA ARG A 179 9.02 -4.50 32.33
C ARG A 179 10.36 -5.17 32.10
N SER A 180 11.42 -4.40 31.85
CA SER A 180 12.77 -4.93 31.67
C SER A 180 13.28 -5.63 32.93
N MET A 181 13.07 -5.04 34.11
CA MET A 181 13.48 -5.63 35.38
C MET A 181 12.74 -6.94 35.67
N LYS A 182 11.41 -6.97 35.45
CA LYS A 182 10.61 -8.20 35.53
C LYS A 182 11.13 -9.29 34.61
N THR A 183 11.48 -8.95 33.36
CA THR A 183 12.02 -9.93 32.41
C THR A 183 13.35 -10.51 32.88
N LEU A 184 14.19 -9.71 33.57
CA LEU A 184 15.46 -10.18 34.14
C LEU A 184 15.27 -11.10 35.35
N GLU A 185 14.29 -10.82 36.22
CA GLU A 185 13.99 -11.64 37.41
C GLU A 185 13.21 -12.93 37.09
N GLY A 186 12.56 -12.98 35.91
CA GLY A 186 11.94 -14.21 35.39
C GLY A 186 10.55 -14.50 35.98
N LYS A 187 10.12 -15.77 35.93
CA LYS A 187 8.74 -16.17 36.29
C LYS A 187 8.43 -16.06 37.79
N HIS A 188 9.45 -16.00 38.64
CA HIS A 188 9.32 -16.01 40.10
C HIS A 188 9.70 -14.67 40.74
N TYR A 189 9.63 -13.57 39.98
CA TYR A 189 9.92 -12.24 40.51
C TYR A 189 8.94 -11.83 41.62
N ASP A 190 9.46 -11.16 42.64
CA ASP A 190 8.65 -10.56 43.68
C ASP A 190 8.14 -9.18 43.22
N ARG A 191 6.82 -9.07 43.08
CA ARG A 191 6.16 -7.83 42.64
C ARG A 191 6.38 -6.68 43.62
N GLU A 192 6.34 -6.95 44.92
CA GLU A 192 6.49 -5.93 45.95
C GLU A 192 7.93 -5.42 45.99
N GLU A 193 8.91 -6.34 45.94
CA GLU A 193 10.34 -5.98 45.89
C GLU A 193 10.71 -5.20 44.62
N LEU A 194 10.17 -5.60 43.46
CA LEU A 194 10.40 -4.88 42.21
C LEU A 194 9.80 -3.45 42.26
N ALA A 195 8.62 -3.30 42.87
CA ALA A 195 7.99 -2.00 43.07
C ALA A 195 8.74 -1.13 44.09
N VAL A 196 9.45 -1.74 45.05
CA VAL A 196 10.36 -1.03 45.95
C VAL A 196 11.56 -0.52 45.17
N ARG A 197 12.22 -1.42 44.46
CA ARG A 197 13.45 -1.15 43.72
C ARG A 197 13.28 -0.06 42.66
N ILE A 198 12.15 -0.01 41.95
CA ILE A 198 11.93 1.03 40.93
C ILE A 198 11.79 2.45 41.51
N GLN A 199 11.40 2.56 42.79
CA GLN A 199 11.26 3.81 43.52
C GLN A 199 12.50 4.14 44.36
N SER A 200 13.60 3.41 44.17
CA SER A 200 14.85 3.64 44.90
C SER A 200 15.68 4.75 44.23
N LYS A 201 16.45 5.47 45.07
CA LYS A 201 17.34 6.53 44.63
C LYS A 201 18.41 5.99 43.68
N GLU A 202 18.93 4.80 43.98
CA GLU A 202 19.96 4.12 43.19
C GLU A 202 19.48 3.84 41.76
N VAL A 203 18.24 3.35 41.59
CA VAL A 203 17.69 3.10 40.25
C VAL A 203 17.48 4.40 39.47
N MET A 204 17.06 5.47 40.16
CA MET A 204 16.91 6.78 39.54
C MET A 204 18.27 7.37 39.11
N GLU A 205 19.31 7.18 39.92
CA GLU A 205 20.69 7.51 39.57
C GLU A 205 21.19 6.70 38.36
N GLU A 206 20.92 5.40 38.30
CA GLU A 206 21.27 4.54 37.16
C GLU A 206 20.58 4.99 35.86
N LEU A 207 19.31 5.40 35.93
CA LEU A 207 18.58 5.99 34.81
C LEU A 207 19.24 7.28 34.35
N LEU A 208 19.36 8.25 35.25
CA LEU A 208 19.81 9.60 34.93
C LEU A 208 21.32 9.68 34.63
N SER A 209 22.10 8.64 34.96
CA SER A 209 23.53 8.50 34.59
C SER A 209 23.74 7.81 33.25
N GLY A 210 22.66 7.31 32.61
CA GLY A 210 22.75 6.63 31.32
C GLY A 210 23.09 5.14 31.41
N ARG A 211 23.33 4.58 32.61
CA ARG A 211 23.47 3.11 32.77
C ARG A 211 22.25 2.35 32.28
N ARG A 212 21.07 2.98 32.39
CA ARG A 212 19.78 2.49 31.90
C ARG A 212 19.22 3.34 30.74
N GLN A 213 20.09 3.83 29.86
CA GLN A 213 19.75 4.76 28.77
C GLN A 213 18.60 4.34 27.84
N ARG A 214 18.32 3.03 27.70
CA ARG A 214 17.20 2.51 26.89
C ARG A 214 15.82 2.94 27.41
N HIS A 215 15.74 3.46 28.63
CA HIS A 215 14.51 3.94 29.27
C HIS A 215 14.43 5.47 29.28
N LEU A 216 15.37 6.15 28.61
CA LEU A 216 15.31 7.57 28.33
C LEU A 216 15.06 7.74 26.84
N GLU A 217 13.94 8.34 26.47
CA GLU A 217 13.53 8.45 25.06
C GLU A 217 13.10 9.86 24.72
N TRP A 218 13.40 10.33 23.51
CA TRP A 218 12.89 11.61 23.04
C TRP A 218 11.37 11.48 22.76
N ALA A 219 10.53 12.19 23.53
CA ALA A 219 9.16 12.46 23.10
C ALA A 219 9.13 13.48 21.96
N TRP A 220 10.04 14.45 22.03
CA TRP A 220 10.19 15.48 21.02
C TRP A 220 11.55 16.16 21.12
N ASN A 221 12.11 16.58 19.99
CA ASN A 221 13.32 17.39 19.95
C ASN A 221 13.28 18.35 18.76
N ALA A 222 13.50 19.65 19.03
CA ALA A 222 13.45 20.71 18.03
C ALA A 222 14.42 20.46 16.88
N LYS A 223 15.63 19.98 17.19
CA LYS A 223 16.69 19.76 16.20
C LYS A 223 16.36 18.57 15.29
N ALA A 224 15.90 17.47 15.87
CA ALA A 224 15.46 16.31 15.07
C ALA A 224 14.28 16.68 14.17
N LYS A 225 13.31 17.45 14.67
CA LYS A 225 12.16 17.92 13.87
C LYS A 225 12.60 18.79 12.70
N GLU A 226 13.48 19.76 12.94
CA GLU A 226 14.05 20.65 11.91
C GLU A 226 14.74 19.83 10.81
N LEU A 227 15.57 18.85 11.18
CA LEU A 227 16.29 18.01 10.23
C LEU A 227 15.35 17.10 9.44
N GLY A 228 14.37 16.49 10.11
CA GLY A 228 13.34 15.68 9.45
C GLY A 228 12.51 16.49 8.45
N ASP A 229 12.12 17.72 8.79
CA ASP A 229 11.36 18.60 7.89
C ASP A 229 12.19 19.00 6.66
N ARG A 230 13.48 19.27 6.83
CA ARG A 230 14.40 19.53 5.71
C ARG A 230 14.55 18.31 4.81
N ALA A 231 14.72 17.13 5.39
CA ALA A 231 14.79 15.88 4.65
C ALA A 231 13.49 15.62 3.86
N TRP A 232 12.32 15.89 4.47
CA TRP A 232 11.02 15.81 3.81
C TRP A 232 10.91 16.78 2.63
N ALA A 233 11.32 18.03 2.80
CA ALA A 233 11.26 19.04 1.73
C ALA A 233 12.12 18.64 0.53
N LEU A 234 13.35 18.18 0.76
CA LEU A 234 14.24 17.68 -0.29
C LEU A 234 13.66 16.44 -0.99
N TYR A 235 13.10 15.50 -0.22
CA TYR A 235 12.44 14.32 -0.77
C TYR A 235 11.24 14.70 -1.66
N ALA A 236 10.37 15.61 -1.19
CA ALA A 236 9.20 16.08 -1.91
C ALA A 236 9.59 16.80 -3.21
N GLN A 237 10.64 17.61 -3.17
CA GLN A 237 11.19 18.28 -4.35
C GLN A 237 11.69 17.26 -5.38
N ARG A 238 12.52 16.29 -4.97
CA ARG A 238 13.02 15.23 -5.87
C ARG A 238 11.87 14.45 -6.51
N LYS A 239 10.84 14.08 -5.74
CA LYS A 239 9.66 13.38 -6.26
C LYS A 239 8.85 14.23 -7.24
N LYS A 240 8.77 15.54 -7.03
CA LYS A 240 8.13 16.47 -7.97
C LYS A 240 8.93 16.53 -9.28
N GLU A 241 10.25 16.63 -9.20
CA GLU A 241 11.13 16.64 -10.38
C GLU A 241 11.06 15.32 -11.17
N GLU A 242 11.02 14.17 -10.48
CA GLU A 242 10.82 12.86 -11.11
C GLU A 242 9.50 12.78 -11.88
N ARG A 243 8.40 13.27 -11.29
CA ARG A 243 7.08 13.32 -11.94
C ARG A 243 7.11 14.23 -13.17
N GLN A 244 7.70 15.42 -13.06
CA GLN A 244 7.85 16.36 -14.17
C GLN A 244 8.65 15.75 -15.33
N LYS A 245 9.75 15.05 -15.03
CA LYS A 245 10.53 14.35 -16.06
C LYS A 245 9.73 13.24 -16.72
N ALA A 246 8.99 12.44 -15.95
CA ALA A 246 8.16 11.37 -16.48
C ALA A 246 7.04 11.90 -17.37
N ASP A 247 6.41 13.01 -16.99
CA ASP A 247 5.33 13.62 -17.78
C ASP A 247 5.88 14.28 -19.05
N ALA A 248 7.02 14.98 -18.98
CA ALA A 248 7.72 15.49 -20.16
C ALA A 248 8.14 14.37 -21.13
N GLU A 249 8.59 13.21 -20.61
CA GLU A 249 8.91 12.05 -21.44
C GLU A 249 7.66 11.46 -22.12
N LYS A 250 6.53 11.38 -21.39
CA LYS A 250 5.25 10.93 -21.97
C LYS A 250 4.77 11.89 -23.07
N GLU A 251 4.84 13.20 -22.85
CA GLU A 251 4.48 14.20 -23.85
C GLU A 251 5.37 14.08 -25.09
N ARG A 252 6.69 13.95 -24.90
CA ARG A 252 7.63 13.73 -26.00
C ARG A 252 7.29 12.46 -26.79
N LYS A 253 6.97 11.34 -26.12
CA LYS A 253 6.54 10.09 -26.78
C LYS A 253 5.23 10.28 -27.53
N ALA A 254 4.25 10.97 -26.96
CA ALA A 254 2.96 11.25 -27.59
C ALA A 254 3.12 12.07 -28.89
N VAL A 255 3.99 13.09 -28.88
CA VAL A 255 4.31 13.89 -30.09
C VAL A 255 4.93 13.02 -31.18
N ILE A 256 5.89 12.15 -30.82
CA ILE A 256 6.53 11.23 -31.78
C ILE A 256 5.50 10.25 -32.36
N ASP A 257 4.63 9.68 -31.51
CA ASP A 257 3.59 8.75 -31.93
C ASP A 257 2.55 9.43 -32.82
N GLN A 258 2.16 10.67 -32.52
CA GLN A 258 1.26 11.46 -33.35
C GLN A 258 1.86 11.70 -34.74
N ALA A 259 3.12 12.14 -34.81
CA ALA A 259 3.82 12.34 -36.07
C ALA A 259 3.95 11.03 -36.88
N ARG A 260 4.18 9.89 -36.21
CA ARG A 260 4.21 8.57 -36.85
C ARG A 260 2.84 8.18 -37.41
N ARG A 261 1.77 8.37 -36.65
CA ARG A 261 0.38 8.13 -37.09
C ARG A 261 0.02 8.99 -38.30
N GLU A 262 0.41 10.26 -38.28
CA GLU A 262 0.16 11.17 -39.40
C GLU A 262 0.93 10.76 -40.66
N LYS A 263 2.21 10.37 -40.55
CA LYS A 263 2.97 9.82 -41.69
C LYS A 263 2.30 8.58 -42.27
N VAL A 264 1.83 7.66 -41.44
CA VAL A 264 1.10 6.46 -41.88
C VAL A 264 -0.20 6.86 -42.59
N ARG A 265 -0.97 7.80 -42.03
CA ARG A 265 -2.20 8.32 -42.64
C ARG A 265 -1.95 8.94 -44.01
N LEU A 266 -0.93 9.78 -44.14
CA LEU A 266 -0.55 10.42 -45.40
C LEU A 266 -0.09 9.39 -46.44
N ALA A 267 0.68 8.39 -46.04
CA ALA A 267 1.10 7.31 -46.93
C ALA A 267 -0.11 6.46 -47.41
N ALA A 268 -1.05 6.15 -46.51
CA ALA A 268 -2.28 5.44 -46.86
C ALA A 268 -3.16 6.25 -47.82
N ALA A 269 -3.32 7.57 -47.59
CA ALA A 269 -4.06 8.45 -48.49
C ALA A 269 -3.45 8.48 -49.90
N LYS A 270 -2.11 8.60 -50.00
CA LYS A 270 -1.40 8.53 -51.29
C LYS A 270 -1.56 7.18 -52.01
N ARG A 271 -1.59 6.07 -51.26
CA ARG A 271 -1.84 4.74 -51.84
C ARG A 271 -3.28 4.62 -52.37
N ALA A 272 -4.26 5.05 -51.58
CA ALA A 272 -5.66 5.05 -51.98
C ALA A 272 -5.91 5.92 -53.22
N GLU A 273 -5.24 7.07 -53.33
CA GLU A 273 -5.33 7.92 -54.53
C GLU A 273 -4.76 7.22 -55.77
N LYS A 274 -3.60 6.57 -55.64
CA LYS A 274 -3.01 5.77 -56.73
C LYS A 274 -3.90 4.62 -57.15
N GLU A 275 -4.46 3.87 -56.20
CA GLU A 275 -5.39 2.78 -56.46
C GLU A 275 -6.66 3.27 -57.15
N ARG A 276 -7.22 4.41 -56.73
CA ARG A 276 -8.37 5.04 -57.41
C ARG A 276 -8.03 5.46 -58.84
N ALA A 277 -6.85 6.04 -59.07
CA ALA A 277 -6.40 6.41 -60.40
C ALA A 277 -6.21 5.18 -61.31
N GLN A 278 -5.62 4.10 -60.78
CA GLN A 278 -5.47 2.83 -61.49
C GLN A 278 -6.81 2.21 -61.81
N LEU A 279 -7.75 2.20 -60.86
CA LEU A 279 -9.10 1.69 -61.07
C LEU A 279 -9.82 2.52 -62.14
N ALA A 280 -9.73 3.85 -62.09
CA ALA A 280 -10.30 4.74 -63.09
C ALA A 280 -9.73 4.47 -64.50
N GLN A 281 -8.40 4.30 -64.61
CA GLN A 281 -7.76 3.92 -65.88
C GLN A 281 -8.22 2.54 -66.37
N ALA A 282 -8.30 1.56 -65.48
CA ALA A 282 -8.79 0.23 -65.82
C ALA A 282 -10.24 0.28 -66.30
N THR A 283 -11.12 1.02 -65.61
CA THR A 283 -12.53 1.20 -66.00
C THR A 283 -12.67 1.91 -67.35
N LYS A 284 -11.79 2.89 -67.63
CA LYS A 284 -11.76 3.57 -68.92
C LYS A 284 -11.32 2.62 -70.03
N ALA A 285 -10.23 1.86 -69.80
CA ALA A 285 -9.73 0.89 -70.77
C ALA A 285 -10.74 -0.25 -71.04
N THR A 286 -11.50 -0.68 -70.03
CA THR A 286 -12.59 -1.65 -70.24
C THR A 286 -13.69 -1.04 -71.08
N ALA A 287 -14.13 0.20 -70.78
CA ALA A 287 -15.16 0.88 -71.57
C ALA A 287 -14.72 1.09 -73.03
N GLU A 288 -13.46 1.47 -73.26
CA GLU A 288 -12.89 1.60 -74.62
C GLU A 288 -12.86 0.26 -75.36
N ARG A 289 -12.50 -0.84 -74.68
CA ARG A 289 -12.55 -2.19 -75.26
C ARG A 289 -13.97 -2.63 -75.59
N GLU A 290 -14.94 -2.33 -74.74
CA GLU A 290 -16.34 -2.64 -74.99
C GLU A 290 -16.90 -1.84 -76.14
N ALA A 291 -16.63 -0.53 -76.20
CA ALA A 291 -17.01 0.30 -77.34
C ALA A 291 -16.37 -0.18 -78.66
N ALA A 292 -15.10 -0.60 -78.63
CA ALA A 292 -14.44 -1.18 -79.80
C ALA A 292 -15.06 -2.52 -80.21
N ARG A 293 -15.45 -3.37 -79.25
CA ARG A 293 -16.18 -4.62 -79.51
C ARG A 293 -17.53 -4.33 -80.16
N GLU A 294 -18.30 -3.40 -79.60
CA GLU A 294 -19.61 -3.00 -80.13
C GLU A 294 -19.50 -2.44 -81.55
N ALA A 295 -18.54 -1.54 -81.80
CA ALA A 295 -18.28 -1.00 -83.13
C ALA A 295 -17.86 -2.09 -84.15
N TRP A 296 -17.05 -3.07 -83.72
CA TRP A 296 -16.69 -4.21 -84.57
C TRP A 296 -17.90 -5.11 -84.86
N GLU A 297 -18.74 -5.37 -83.86
CA GLU A 297 -19.97 -6.16 -84.02
C GLU A 297 -21.00 -5.49 -84.93
N GLU A 298 -21.10 -4.15 -84.89
CA GLU A 298 -21.94 -3.36 -85.79
C GLU A 298 -21.42 -3.42 -87.23
N ALA A 299 -20.09 -3.36 -87.42
CA ALA A 299 -19.47 -3.51 -88.73
C ALA A 299 -19.53 -4.96 -89.28
N HIS A 300 -19.68 -5.96 -88.42
CA HIS A 300 -19.66 -7.39 -88.78
C HIS A 300 -20.89 -8.15 -88.23
N PRO A 301 -22.12 -7.83 -88.69
CA PRO A 301 -23.35 -8.25 -88.02
C PRO A 301 -23.59 -9.77 -88.04
N VAL A 302 -23.11 -10.49 -89.06
CA VAL A 302 -23.25 -11.95 -89.17
C VAL A 302 -22.26 -12.67 -88.25
N GLN A 303 -20.99 -12.27 -88.28
CA GLN A 303 -19.94 -12.86 -87.44
C GLN A 303 -20.13 -12.50 -85.97
N GLY A 304 -20.52 -11.25 -85.66
CA GLY A 304 -20.87 -10.83 -84.30
C GLY A 304 -22.05 -11.62 -83.72
N ARG A 305 -23.09 -11.92 -84.54
CA ARG A 305 -24.21 -12.77 -84.10
C ARG A 305 -23.74 -14.21 -83.82
N SER A 306 -22.89 -14.77 -84.70
CA SER A 306 -22.28 -16.09 -84.49
C SER A 306 -21.45 -16.16 -83.21
N ILE A 307 -20.63 -15.14 -82.93
CA ILE A 307 -19.80 -15.09 -81.72
C ILE A 307 -20.67 -14.96 -80.46
N ARG A 308 -21.74 -14.16 -80.49
CA ARG A 308 -22.68 -14.06 -79.36
C ARG A 308 -23.45 -15.36 -79.12
N ASP A 309 -23.87 -16.04 -80.18
CA ASP A 309 -24.55 -17.33 -80.07
C ASP A 309 -23.60 -18.41 -79.53
N GLU A 310 -22.34 -18.41 -79.96
CA GLU A 310 -21.30 -19.29 -79.44
C GLU A 310 -20.96 -18.97 -77.97
N ALA A 311 -20.81 -17.69 -77.62
CA ALA A 311 -20.61 -17.27 -76.23
C ALA A 311 -21.81 -17.64 -75.34
N ARG A 312 -23.04 -17.55 -75.87
CA ARG A 312 -24.25 -18.00 -75.17
C ARG A 312 -24.25 -19.52 -74.97
N ARG A 313 -23.82 -20.30 -75.99
CA ARG A 313 -23.66 -21.75 -75.88
C ARG A 313 -22.59 -22.13 -74.86
N GLN A 314 -21.42 -21.49 -74.90
CA GLN A 314 -20.35 -21.72 -73.93
C GLN A 314 -20.74 -21.33 -72.51
N LYS A 315 -21.46 -20.22 -72.34
CA LYS A 315 -22.03 -19.85 -71.04
C LYS A 315 -23.05 -20.88 -70.56
N ALA A 316 -23.94 -21.35 -71.43
CA ALA A 316 -24.89 -22.42 -71.08
C ALA A 316 -24.18 -23.72 -70.71
N LEU A 317 -23.08 -24.07 -71.40
CA LEU A 317 -22.21 -25.19 -71.05
C LEU A 317 -21.58 -25.01 -69.66
N SER A 318 -20.98 -23.84 -69.39
CA SER A 318 -20.39 -23.52 -68.08
C SER A 318 -21.42 -23.49 -66.95
N ASP A 319 -22.61 -22.95 -67.21
CA ASP A 319 -23.72 -22.94 -66.25
C ASP A 319 -24.21 -24.37 -65.97
N MET A 320 -24.23 -25.25 -66.99
CA MET A 320 -24.58 -26.67 -66.82
C MET A 320 -23.48 -27.44 -66.08
N ASP A 321 -22.20 -27.15 -66.30
CA ASP A 321 -21.09 -27.74 -65.55
C ASP A 321 -21.12 -27.31 -64.08
N ARG A 322 -21.39 -26.03 -63.81
CA ARG A 322 -21.65 -25.54 -62.45
C ARG A 322 -22.87 -26.20 -61.82
N ALA A 323 -23.94 -26.45 -62.59
CA ALA A 323 -25.10 -27.18 -62.11
C ALA A 323 -24.76 -28.65 -61.79
N ARG A 324 -23.91 -29.31 -62.58
CA ARG A 324 -23.41 -30.66 -62.31
C ARG A 324 -22.62 -30.71 -61.01
N GLU A 325 -21.74 -29.74 -60.75
CA GLU A 325 -20.99 -29.64 -59.47
C GLU A 325 -21.93 -29.54 -58.26
N ILE A 326 -22.97 -28.71 -58.36
CA ILE A 326 -23.97 -28.53 -57.31
C ILE A 326 -24.82 -29.80 -57.12
N MET A 327 -25.21 -30.46 -58.21
CA MET A 327 -26.12 -31.63 -58.18
C MET A 327 -25.42 -32.95 -57.84
N ALA A 328 -24.11 -33.06 -58.08
CA ALA A 328 -23.34 -34.28 -57.85
C ALA A 328 -23.47 -34.90 -56.43
N PRO A 329 -23.43 -34.16 -55.32
CA PRO A 329 -23.62 -34.75 -53.99
C PRO A 329 -25.09 -35.07 -53.66
N ILE A 330 -26.05 -34.53 -54.43
CA ILE A 330 -27.49 -34.62 -54.14
C ILE A 330 -28.11 -35.86 -54.81
N VAL A 331 -27.57 -36.30 -55.95
CA VAL A 331 -28.15 -37.41 -56.75
C VAL A 331 -28.06 -38.80 -56.11
N ASP A 332 -27.22 -38.98 -55.08
CA ASP A 332 -27.01 -40.27 -54.40
C ASP A 332 -27.90 -40.47 -53.15
N ASP A 333 -28.78 -39.51 -52.83
CA ASP A 333 -29.70 -39.62 -51.69
C ASP A 333 -30.86 -40.58 -51.98
N ALA A 334 -30.82 -41.77 -51.39
CA ALA A 334 -31.83 -42.82 -51.57
C ALA A 334 -33.22 -42.46 -51.01
N ARG A 335 -33.38 -41.38 -50.23
CA ARG A 335 -34.66 -41.00 -49.62
C ARG A 335 -35.51 -40.11 -50.52
N ARG A 336 -34.93 -39.39 -51.48
CA ARG A 336 -35.66 -38.47 -52.39
C ARG A 336 -34.96 -38.34 -53.75
N PRO A 337 -35.70 -38.41 -54.88
CA PRO A 337 -35.11 -38.22 -56.21
C PRO A 337 -34.63 -36.78 -56.42
N ALA A 338 -33.35 -36.60 -56.76
CA ALA A 338 -32.75 -35.30 -57.05
C ALA A 338 -33.38 -34.64 -58.28
N ARG A 339 -33.82 -33.37 -58.13
CA ARG A 339 -34.45 -32.58 -59.19
C ARG A 339 -33.77 -31.22 -59.31
N GLY A 340 -33.47 -30.82 -60.53
CA GLY A 340 -32.87 -29.51 -60.83
C GLY A 340 -33.92 -28.40 -61.03
N LEU A 341 -33.44 -27.17 -61.29
CA LEU A 341 -34.28 -26.03 -61.70
C LEU A 341 -35.09 -26.42 -62.96
N GLY A 342 -36.43 -26.35 -62.87
CA GLY A 342 -37.36 -26.82 -63.91
C GLY A 342 -37.95 -28.22 -63.67
N GLY A 343 -37.68 -28.86 -62.52
CA GLY A 343 -38.36 -30.08 -62.08
C GLY A 343 -37.88 -31.38 -62.75
N LYS A 344 -36.94 -31.28 -63.69
CA LYS A 344 -36.27 -32.42 -64.33
C LYS A 344 -35.52 -33.23 -63.28
N ARG A 345 -35.65 -34.57 -63.33
CA ARG A 345 -34.87 -35.49 -62.48
C ARG A 345 -33.43 -35.55 -62.98
N TRP A 346 -32.50 -35.71 -62.06
CA TRP A 346 -31.08 -35.88 -62.34
C TRP A 346 -30.64 -37.25 -61.83
N TYR A 347 -29.71 -37.87 -62.56
CA TYR A 347 -29.19 -39.20 -62.26
C TYR A 347 -27.67 -39.19 -62.28
N ARG A 348 -27.07 -40.18 -61.61
CA ARG A 348 -25.65 -40.53 -61.74
C ARG A 348 -25.51 -41.76 -62.61
N CYS A 349 -24.56 -41.73 -63.54
CA CYS A 349 -24.25 -42.91 -64.34
C CYS A 349 -23.52 -43.98 -63.53
N GLU A 350 -24.03 -45.20 -63.48
CA GLU A 350 -23.35 -46.32 -62.78
C GLU A 350 -22.02 -46.72 -63.43
N LYS A 351 -21.85 -46.52 -64.75
CA LYS A 351 -20.62 -46.92 -65.47
C LYS A 351 -19.51 -45.87 -65.42
N CYS A 352 -19.85 -44.60 -65.66
CA CYS A 352 -18.85 -43.53 -65.77
C CYS A 352 -18.96 -42.45 -64.68
N GLY A 353 -19.96 -42.52 -63.80
CA GLY A 353 -20.16 -41.55 -62.73
C GLY A 353 -20.70 -40.18 -63.16
N LYS A 354 -20.93 -39.96 -64.47
CA LYS A 354 -21.47 -38.70 -65.02
C LYS A 354 -22.82 -38.37 -64.38
N VAL A 355 -22.95 -37.14 -63.88
CA VAL A 355 -24.19 -36.63 -63.30
C VAL A 355 -24.85 -35.70 -64.31
N GLY A 356 -26.12 -35.92 -64.59
CA GLY A 356 -26.84 -35.13 -65.60
C GLY A 356 -28.35 -35.25 -65.48
N PRO A 357 -29.08 -34.39 -66.20
CA PRO A 357 -30.53 -34.46 -66.25
C PRO A 357 -31.02 -35.72 -67.00
N ALA A 358 -32.26 -36.12 -66.72
CA ALA A 358 -32.87 -37.37 -67.20
C ALA A 358 -32.81 -37.60 -68.73
N ASP A 359 -32.79 -36.54 -69.51
CA ASP A 359 -32.71 -36.54 -70.97
C ASP A 359 -31.31 -36.93 -71.51
N GLU A 360 -30.27 -36.88 -70.68
CA GLU A 360 -28.93 -37.40 -71.02
C GLU A 360 -28.78 -38.91 -70.70
N PHE A 361 -29.83 -39.57 -70.19
CA PHE A 361 -29.84 -40.97 -69.81
C PHE A 361 -30.75 -41.81 -70.71
N ALA A 362 -30.40 -43.08 -70.92
CA ALA A 362 -31.21 -43.97 -71.75
C ALA A 362 -32.61 -44.18 -71.15
N VAL A 363 -33.65 -44.27 -71.98
CA VAL A 363 -35.03 -44.51 -71.50
C VAL A 363 -35.65 -45.62 -72.35
N GLY A 364 -35.96 -46.77 -71.74
CA GLY A 364 -36.78 -47.80 -72.39
C GLY A 364 -36.24 -49.22 -72.31
N ASP A 365 -37.19 -50.14 -72.10
CA ASP A 365 -37.06 -51.56 -71.79
C ASP A 365 -36.85 -52.40 -73.06
N VAL A 366 -35.72 -53.10 -73.17
CA VAL A 366 -35.56 -54.21 -74.12
C VAL A 366 -35.13 -55.44 -73.33
N GLY A 367 -36.11 -56.15 -72.76
CA GLY A 367 -35.89 -57.44 -72.10
C GLY A 367 -36.37 -57.58 -70.65
N GLY A 368 -37.21 -56.67 -70.14
CA GLY A 368 -37.79 -56.76 -68.80
C GLY A 368 -36.84 -56.31 -67.68
N VAL A 369 -35.88 -55.42 -67.97
CA VAL A 369 -34.95 -54.87 -66.98
C VAL A 369 -35.01 -53.34 -67.00
N TRP A 370 -35.44 -52.74 -65.88
CA TRP A 370 -35.45 -51.28 -65.67
C TRP A 370 -34.03 -50.70 -65.78
N ASN A 371 -33.88 -49.56 -66.49
CA ASN A 371 -32.58 -48.89 -66.65
C ASN A 371 -32.01 -48.47 -65.28
N ARG A 372 -30.81 -48.93 -64.95
CA ARG A 372 -30.09 -48.70 -63.68
C ARG A 372 -29.28 -47.39 -63.69
N GLY A 373 -29.77 -46.35 -64.37
CA GLY A 373 -29.03 -45.10 -64.48
C GLY A 373 -27.77 -45.24 -65.33
N VAL A 374 -27.85 -45.80 -66.54
CA VAL A 374 -26.76 -45.72 -67.52
C VAL A 374 -27.01 -44.53 -68.46
N CYS A 375 -26.01 -43.67 -68.65
CA CYS A 375 -26.11 -42.52 -69.56
C CYS A 375 -26.12 -42.99 -71.03
N LEU A 376 -26.65 -42.17 -71.94
CA LEU A 376 -26.76 -42.52 -73.36
C LEU A 376 -25.39 -42.88 -73.98
N GLU A 377 -24.33 -42.19 -73.59
CA GLU A 377 -22.96 -42.45 -74.07
C GLU A 377 -22.41 -43.83 -73.63
N CYS A 378 -22.88 -44.37 -72.50
CA CYS A 378 -22.43 -45.69 -71.99
C CYS A 378 -23.44 -46.83 -72.26
N ALA A 379 -24.60 -46.49 -72.83
CA ALA A 379 -25.64 -47.42 -73.25
C ALA A 379 -25.52 -47.82 -74.72
N GLY A 380 -24.86 -46.99 -75.54
CA GLY A 380 -24.51 -47.26 -76.94
C GLY A 380 -23.30 -48.13 -77.13
#